data_AF-A0A9J6AC04-F1
#
_entry.id   AF-A0A9J6AC04-F1
#
_cell.length_a   1.000
_cell.length_b   1.000
_cell.length_c   1.000
_cell.angle_alpha   90.00
_cell.angle_beta   90.00
_cell.angle_gamma   90.00
#
_symmetry.space_group_name_H-M   'P 1'
#
loop_
_entity.id
_entity.type
_entity.pdbx_description
1 polymer ?
#
loop_
_entity_poly.entity_id
_entity_poly.type
_entity_poly.pdbx_seq_one_letter_code
_entity_poly.pdbx_strand_id
1 'polypeptide(L)'
;MGGRTMEWAARANHLGGLPRKVVITAVGTFAKVVANLLNATTVHNGDTLIRLVRSRPAGVPLLTVSNHMSTLDDPVMWAFKGFPICDAKLARWVLAAEDICFKNTVLSYFFRIGV
;
A
#
# COMPACT_ATOMS: atom_id res chain seq x y z
N MET A 1 -18.68 20.56 -10.93
CA MET A 1 -18.93 20.38 -9.48
C MET A 1 -18.99 18.89 -9.18
N GLY A 2 -17.84 18.24 -9.00
CA GLY A 2 -17.77 16.81 -8.69
C GLY A 2 -18.01 16.59 -7.20
N GLY A 3 -19.14 15.96 -6.84
CA GLY A 3 -19.38 15.54 -5.46
C GLY A 3 -18.28 14.58 -5.00
N ARG A 4 -17.95 14.63 -3.72
CA ARG A 4 -16.96 13.77 -3.05
C ARG A 4 -17.46 12.32 -2.95
N THR A 5 -17.54 11.64 -4.10
CA THR A 5 -18.17 10.33 -4.28
C THR A 5 -17.47 9.25 -3.46
N MET A 6 -18.14 8.63 -2.49
CA MET A 6 -17.62 7.50 -1.69
C MET A 6 -16.51 7.81 -0.66
N GLU A 7 -16.38 9.03 -0.15
CA GLU A 7 -15.41 9.32 0.94
C GLU A 7 -15.60 8.46 2.19
N TRP A 8 -16.84 8.02 2.44
CA TRP A 8 -17.14 7.10 3.52
C TRP A 8 -16.37 5.78 3.44
N ALA A 9 -15.98 5.33 2.24
CA ALA A 9 -15.25 4.08 2.04
C ALA A 9 -13.79 4.14 2.55
N ALA A 10 -13.20 5.34 2.61
CA ALA A 10 -11.83 5.54 3.12
C ALA A 10 -11.75 5.59 4.65
N ARG A 11 -12.89 5.50 5.36
CA ARG A 11 -12.88 5.47 6.83
C ARG A 11 -12.29 4.15 7.30
N ALA A 12 -11.35 4.20 8.24
CA ALA A 12 -10.68 2.99 8.75
C ALA A 12 -11.65 1.95 9.36
N ASN A 13 -12.81 2.40 9.85
CA ASN A 13 -13.86 1.55 10.42
C ASN A 13 -14.97 1.17 9.41
N HIS A 14 -14.83 1.52 8.13
CA HIS A 14 -15.78 1.15 7.09
C HIS A 14 -15.91 -0.39 7.03
N LEU A 15 -17.13 -0.89 7.28
CA LEU A 15 -17.43 -2.33 7.44
C LEU A 15 -16.45 -3.05 8.38
N GLY A 16 -16.10 -2.40 9.51
CA GLY A 16 -15.17 -2.95 10.50
C GLY A 16 -13.70 -3.06 10.02
N GLY A 17 -13.35 -2.39 8.91
CA GLY A 17 -12.02 -2.42 8.31
C GLY A 17 -11.71 -3.71 7.54
N LEU A 18 -12.69 -4.61 7.36
CA LEU A 18 -12.53 -5.84 6.59
C LEU A 18 -12.18 -5.59 5.12
N PRO A 19 -12.84 -4.68 4.38
CA PRO A 19 -12.52 -4.43 2.97
C PRO A 19 -11.07 -3.99 2.78
N ARG A 20 -10.58 -3.08 3.63
CA ARG A 20 -9.18 -2.63 3.62
C ARG A 20 -8.22 -3.80 3.82
N LYS A 21 -8.47 -4.65 4.83
CA LYS A 21 -7.62 -5.82 5.11
C LYS A 21 -7.56 -6.75 3.91
N VAL A 22 -8.69 -7.02 3.26
CA VAL A 22 -8.75 -7.88 2.07
C VAL A 22 -7.93 -7.27 0.93
N VAL A 23 -8.14 -5.99 0.60
CA VAL A 23 -7.42 -5.33 -0.51
C VAL A 23 -5.92 -5.24 -0.25
N ILE A 24 -5.50 -4.75 0.93
CA ILE A 24 -4.07 -4.64 1.26
C ILE A 24 -3.40 -6.02 1.27
N THR A 25 -4.08 -7.05 1.82
CA THR A 25 -3.53 -8.40 1.82
C THR A 25 -3.43 -8.96 0.41
N ALA A 26 -4.44 -8.76 -0.44
CA ALA A 26 -4.44 -9.22 -1.82
C ALA A 26 -3.32 -8.56 -2.64
N VAL A 27 -3.21 -7.23 -2.60
CA VAL A 27 -2.15 -6.49 -3.31
C VAL A 27 -0.78 -6.83 -2.77
N GLY A 28 -0.62 -6.90 -1.44
CA GLY A 28 0.65 -7.29 -0.81
C GLY A 28 1.06 -8.73 -1.14
N THR A 29 0.11 -9.66 -1.27
CA THR A 29 0.39 -11.05 -1.66
C THR A 29 0.81 -11.13 -3.12
N PHE A 30 0.08 -10.45 -4.02
CA PHE A 30 0.46 -10.32 -5.42
C PHE A 30 1.89 -9.78 -5.56
N ALA A 31 2.18 -8.69 -4.84
CA ALA A 31 3.49 -8.06 -4.85
C ALA A 31 4.59 -9.01 -4.34
N LYS A 32 4.32 -9.80 -3.30
CA LYS A 32 5.27 -10.81 -2.79
C LYS A 32 5.55 -11.90 -3.82
N VAL A 33 4.53 -12.36 -4.53
CA VAL A 33 4.70 -13.33 -5.62
C VAL A 33 5.60 -12.74 -6.70
N VAL A 34 5.35 -11.51 -7.13
CA VAL A 34 6.18 -10.86 -8.15
C VAL A 34 7.62 -10.68 -7.65
N ALA A 35 7.82 -10.08 -6.49
CA ALA A 35 9.15 -9.72 -5.99
C ALA A 35 10.01 -10.93 -5.59
N ASN A 36 9.40 -12.00 -5.05
CA ASN A 36 10.17 -13.12 -4.47
C ASN A 36 10.13 -14.40 -5.32
N LEU A 37 9.18 -14.54 -6.25
CA LEU A 37 9.05 -15.76 -7.07
C LEU A 37 9.25 -15.50 -8.56
N LEU A 38 8.78 -14.35 -9.06
CA LEU A 38 8.83 -14.02 -10.50
C LEU A 38 9.96 -13.05 -10.86
N ASN A 39 10.74 -12.60 -9.87
CA ASN A 39 11.84 -11.66 -10.06
C ASN A 39 13.09 -12.08 -9.28
N ALA A 40 14.25 -11.68 -9.78
CA ALA A 40 15.51 -11.73 -9.03
C ALA A 40 15.67 -10.43 -8.24
N THR A 41 15.31 -10.46 -6.95
CA THR A 41 15.33 -9.27 -6.09
C THR A 41 16.48 -9.34 -5.10
N THR A 42 17.34 -8.31 -5.11
CA THR A 42 18.39 -8.11 -4.10
C THR A 42 18.02 -6.94 -3.21
N VAL A 43 18.14 -7.11 -1.90
CA VAL A 43 17.83 -6.08 -0.91
C VAL A 43 19.03 -5.83 -0.02
N HIS A 44 19.46 -4.58 0.03
CA HIS A 44 20.51 -4.12 0.93
C HIS A 44 19.88 -3.49 2.18
N ASN A 45 20.40 -3.83 3.36
CA ASN A 45 19.95 -3.28 4.65
C ASN A 45 18.44 -3.44 4.94
N GLY A 46 17.82 -4.52 4.43
CA GLY A 46 16.39 -4.79 4.63
C GLY A 46 15.98 -4.85 6.10
N ASP A 47 16.81 -5.45 6.96
CA ASP A 47 16.56 -5.53 8.40
C ASP A 47 16.53 -4.17 9.08
N THR A 48 17.40 -3.24 8.67
CA THR A 48 17.40 -1.86 9.17
C THR A 48 16.08 -1.17 8.82
N LEU A 49 15.61 -1.32 7.58
CA LEU A 49 14.34 -0.75 7.15
C LEU A 49 13.15 -1.36 7.93
N ILE A 50 13.12 -2.68 8.10
CA ILE A 50 12.09 -3.37 8.89
C ILE A 50 12.08 -2.86 10.34
N ARG A 51 13.26 -2.69 10.96
CA ARG A 51 13.39 -2.14 12.31
C ARG A 51 12.86 -0.71 12.39
N LEU A 52 13.19 0.17 11.43
CA LEU A 52 12.69 1.55 11.41
C LEU A 52 11.17 1.62 11.23
N VAL A 53 10.59 0.72 10.42
CA VAL A 53 9.14 0.63 10.23
C VAL A 53 8.44 0.14 11.50
N ARG A 54 9.02 -0.82 12.24
CA ARG A 54 8.36 -1.46 13.40
C ARG A 54 8.63 -0.78 14.74
N SER A 55 9.82 -0.19 14.92
CA SER A 55 10.34 0.20 16.24
C SER A 55 10.70 1.69 16.35
N ARG A 56 10.24 2.54 15.43
CA ARG A 56 10.44 3.99 15.56
C ARG A 56 9.68 4.55 16.77
N PRO A 57 10.19 5.62 17.44
CA PRO A 57 9.47 6.27 18.53
C PRO A 57 8.08 6.76 18.10
N ALA A 58 7.14 6.75 19.03
CA ALA A 58 5.79 7.25 18.79
C ALA A 58 5.82 8.71 18.33
N GLY A 59 5.04 9.04 17.31
CA GLY A 59 4.98 10.39 16.73
C GLY A 59 6.11 10.75 15.76
N VAL A 60 7.12 9.89 15.59
CA VAL A 60 8.21 10.13 14.63
C VAL A 60 7.88 9.49 13.28
N PRO A 61 7.77 10.25 12.18
CA PRO A 61 7.56 9.69 10.84
C PRO A 61 8.87 9.12 10.26
N LEU A 62 8.74 8.14 9.36
CA LEU A 62 9.83 7.67 8.52
C LEU A 62 9.56 8.12 7.08
N LEU A 63 10.45 8.92 6.52
CA LEU A 63 10.40 9.34 5.12
C LEU A 63 11.40 8.53 4.31
N THR A 64 10.93 7.95 3.21
CA THR A 64 11.76 7.24 2.24
C THR A 64 11.74 8.01 0.92
N VAL A 65 12.89 8.13 0.27
CA VAL A 65 13.02 8.72 -1.06
C VAL A 65 13.53 7.62 -1.99
N SER A 66 12.86 7.42 -3.11
CA SER A 66 13.22 6.43 -4.11
C SER A 66 13.06 7.00 -5.50
N ASN A 67 13.83 6.46 -6.44
CA ASN A 67 13.53 6.63 -7.85
C ASN A 67 12.22 5.91 -8.19
N HIS A 68 11.54 6.34 -9.25
CA HIS A 68 10.29 5.74 -9.73
C HIS A 68 10.42 5.45 -11.22
N MET A 69 10.24 4.19 -11.61
CA MET A 69 10.27 3.76 -13.00
C MET A 69 8.89 3.32 -13.49
N SER A 70 8.05 2.78 -12.61
CA SER A 70 6.75 2.23 -13.00
C SER A 70 5.73 2.25 -11.88
N THR A 71 4.44 2.22 -12.22
CA THR A 71 3.36 2.11 -11.24
C THR A 71 3.37 0.78 -10.45
N LEU A 72 4.07 -0.26 -10.93
CA LEU A 72 4.26 -1.50 -10.18
C LEU A 72 5.21 -1.33 -9.00
N ASP A 73 6.00 -0.25 -8.97
CA ASP A 73 6.91 0.03 -7.86
C ASP A 73 6.11 0.17 -6.55
N ASP A 74 4.93 0.78 -6.59
CA ASP A 74 4.09 1.11 -5.43
C ASP A 74 3.80 -0.09 -4.52
N PRO A 75 3.45 -1.30 -5.03
CA PRO A 75 3.39 -2.48 -4.19
C PRO A 75 4.62 -3.38 -4.29
N VAL A 76 5.25 -3.54 -5.46
CA VAL A 76 6.27 -4.60 -5.67
C VAL A 76 7.57 -4.30 -4.93
N MET A 77 8.03 -3.03 -4.92
CA MET A 77 9.33 -2.69 -4.32
C MET A 77 9.37 -2.97 -2.80
N TRP A 78 8.22 -2.89 -2.14
CA TRP A 78 8.08 -3.09 -0.69
C TRP A 78 7.86 -4.57 -0.33
N ALA A 79 7.70 -5.45 -1.30
CA ALA A 79 7.27 -6.82 -1.06
C ALA A 79 8.42 -7.81 -0.80
N PHE A 80 9.60 -7.32 -0.44
CA PHE A 80 10.72 -8.19 -0.08
C PHE A 80 10.45 -8.98 1.22
N LYS A 81 11.18 -10.09 1.37
CA LYS A 81 11.03 -11.00 2.51
C LYS A 81 11.14 -10.27 3.85
N GLY A 82 10.14 -10.47 4.72
CA GLY A 82 10.09 -9.90 6.07
C GLY A 82 9.39 -8.54 6.19
N PHE A 83 9.25 -7.79 5.09
CA PHE A 83 8.57 -6.49 5.12
C PHE A 83 7.04 -6.65 5.32
N PRO A 84 6.40 -5.83 6.18
CA PRO A 84 4.99 -6.02 6.56
C PRO A 84 4.00 -5.42 5.55
N ILE A 85 4.20 -5.63 4.25
CA ILE A 85 3.34 -5.05 3.18
C ILE A 85 1.87 -5.48 3.28
N CYS A 86 1.58 -6.65 3.86
CA CYS A 86 0.21 -7.15 4.05
C CYS A 86 -0.48 -6.59 5.32
N ASP A 87 0.20 -5.78 6.13
CA ASP A 87 -0.38 -5.20 7.34
C ASP A 87 -1.19 -3.95 7.00
N ALA A 88 -2.52 -4.10 6.98
CA ALA A 88 -3.47 -3.03 6.69
C ALA A 88 -3.46 -1.87 7.71
N LYS A 89 -2.82 -2.02 8.88
CA LYS A 89 -2.62 -0.93 9.84
C LYS A 89 -1.39 -0.08 9.51
N LEU A 90 -0.39 -0.67 8.83
CA LEU A 90 0.85 -0.02 8.44
C LEU A 90 0.81 0.51 7.00
N ALA A 91 -0.08 -0.02 6.16
CA ALA A 91 -0.20 0.34 4.75
C ALA A 91 -1.39 1.25 4.45
N ARG A 92 -1.18 2.19 3.51
CA ARG A 92 -2.21 3.04 2.90
C ARG A 92 -1.79 3.55 1.52
N TRP A 93 -2.75 3.77 0.63
CA TRP A 93 -2.57 4.58 -0.58
C TRP A 93 -2.56 6.06 -0.18
N VAL A 94 -1.65 6.85 -0.74
CA VAL A 94 -1.55 8.29 -0.41
C VAL A 94 -1.73 9.16 -1.64
N LEU A 95 -1.18 8.74 -2.77
CA LEU A 95 -1.27 9.45 -4.05
C LEU A 95 -1.67 8.44 -5.13
N ALA A 96 -2.73 8.72 -5.86
CA ALA A 96 -3.20 7.92 -6.98
C ALA A 96 -3.73 8.88 -8.05
N ALA A 97 -3.35 8.64 -9.31
CA ALA A 97 -3.80 9.46 -10.43
C ALA A 97 -5.33 9.38 -10.57
N GLU A 98 -6.03 10.50 -10.39
CA GLU A 98 -7.50 10.54 -10.32
C GLU A 98 -8.13 10.02 -11.62
N ASP A 99 -7.56 10.45 -12.74
CA ASP A 99 -7.96 10.10 -14.10
C ASP A 99 -7.72 8.63 -14.45
N ILE A 100 -6.86 7.90 -13.72
CA ILE A 100 -6.59 6.47 -13.93
C ILE A 100 -7.33 5.61 -12.91
N CYS A 101 -7.22 5.96 -11.62
CA CYS A 101 -7.65 5.13 -10.51
C CYS A 101 -9.14 5.31 -10.15
N PHE A 102 -9.77 6.42 -10.57
CA PHE A 102 -11.14 6.76 -10.17
C PHE A 102 -12.09 6.90 -11.36
N LYS A 103 -11.82 6.17 -12.45
CA LYS A 103 -12.62 6.20 -13.69
C LYS A 103 -14.06 5.70 -13.54
N ASN A 104 -14.34 4.84 -12.57
CA ASN A 104 -15.67 4.27 -12.35
C ASN A 104 -15.90 3.92 -10.87
N THR A 105 -17.13 3.55 -10.53
CA THR A 105 -17.54 3.26 -9.14
C THR A 105 -16.74 2.12 -8.50
N VAL A 106 -16.43 1.05 -9.25
CA VAL A 106 -15.72 -0.12 -8.74
C VAL A 106 -14.27 0.22 -8.41
N LEU A 107 -13.56 0.85 -9.35
CA LEU A 107 -12.19 1.29 -9.14
C LEU A 107 -12.13 2.35 -8.03
N SER A 108 -13.05 3.31 -8.05
CA SER A 108 -13.14 4.34 -7.02
C SER A 108 -13.32 3.73 -5.63
N TYR A 109 -14.18 2.72 -5.48
CA TYR A 109 -14.34 2.02 -4.22
C TYR A 109 -13.04 1.31 -3.81
N PHE A 110 -12.43 0.53 -4.71
CA PHE A 110 -11.18 -0.19 -4.48
C PHE A 110 -10.04 0.72 -4.00
N PHE A 111 -9.81 1.84 -4.69
CA PHE A 111 -8.75 2.78 -4.31
C PHE A 111 -9.11 3.54 -3.04
N ARG A 112 -10.38 3.85 -2.78
CA ARG A 112 -10.78 4.52 -1.53
C ARG A 112 -10.59 3.65 -0.29
N ILE A 113 -10.91 2.36 -0.35
CA ILE A 113 -10.78 1.48 0.83
C ILE A 113 -9.34 1.22 1.25
N GLY A 114 -8.36 1.48 0.39
CA GLY A 114 -6.95 1.35 0.74
C GLY A 114 -6.24 2.65 1.11
N VAL A 115 -6.87 3.82 0.95
CA VAL A 115 -6.43 5.09 1.56
C VAL A 115 -6.64 4.99 3.05
#